data_AF-A0A0F7JSD7-F1
#
_entry.id   AF-A0A0F7JSD7-F1
#
_cell.length_a   1.000
_cell.length_b   1.000
_cell.length_c   1.000
_cell.angle_alpha   90.00
_cell.angle_beta   90.00
_cell.angle_gamma   90.00
#
_symmetry.space_group_name_H-M   'P 1'
#
loop_
_entity.id
_entity.type
_entity.pdbx_description
1 polymer ?
#
loop_
_entity_poly.entity_id
_entity_poly.type
_entity_poly.pdbx_seq_one_letter_code
_entity_poly.pdbx_strand_id
1 'polypeptide(L)'
;MTSGDLIHEVVEVGQGEGVFRRAAAALGRWDTHRSWWLRVYPADEPPTPGQTVVIQVQAGRFSPLALAFCDRVTDVIDEPRRQGFTYATLPGHPERGAEAFLIEWDADDRVTFTVRAVSQPGWSLLRLVRPALAWLQGRATRQYLRAIARAAVAQNA
;
A
#
# COMPACT_ATOMS: atom_id res chain seq x y z
N MET A 1 -9.49 12.52 22.14
CA MET A 1 -8.86 11.68 21.11
C MET A 1 -9.71 11.72 19.86
N THR A 2 -9.40 12.58 18.89
CA THR A 2 -10.03 12.54 17.57
C THR A 2 -9.51 11.31 16.84
N SER A 3 -10.40 10.34 16.59
CA SER A 3 -10.13 9.13 15.83
C SER A 3 -9.49 9.52 14.50
N GLY A 4 -8.27 9.05 14.25
CA GLY A 4 -7.70 9.09 12.91
C GLY A 4 -8.57 8.28 11.96
N ASP A 5 -8.51 8.60 10.67
CA ASP A 5 -9.18 7.78 9.66
C ASP A 5 -8.41 6.44 9.61
N LEU A 6 -9.13 5.36 9.94
CA LEU A 6 -8.62 3.99 9.99
C LEU A 6 -9.12 3.24 8.76
N ILE A 7 -8.19 2.80 7.92
CA ILE A 7 -8.46 1.84 6.86
C ILE A 7 -8.09 0.46 7.41
N HIS A 8 -9.00 -0.50 7.25
CA HIS A 8 -8.72 -1.90 7.50
C HIS A 8 -9.53 -2.72 6.50
N GLU A 9 -8.90 -3.06 5.39
CA GLU A 9 -9.50 -3.85 4.32
C GLU A 9 -8.78 -5.20 4.26
N VAL A 10 -9.56 -6.27 4.25
CA VAL A 10 -9.08 -7.65 4.13
C VAL A 10 -9.83 -8.30 2.98
N VAL A 11 -9.10 -8.89 2.04
CA VAL A 11 -9.69 -9.62 0.91
C VAL A 11 -9.04 -10.98 0.76
N GLU A 12 -9.83 -12.01 0.46
CA GLU A 12 -9.30 -13.28 -0.02
C GLU A 12 -8.84 -13.11 -1.47
N VAL A 13 -7.62 -13.55 -1.77
CA VAL A 13 -7.01 -13.44 -3.12
C VAL A 13 -6.82 -14.80 -3.79
N GLY A 14 -7.12 -15.89 -3.09
CA GLY A 14 -7.13 -17.25 -3.61
C GLY A 14 -6.71 -18.27 -2.55
N GLN A 15 -6.25 -19.44 -2.98
CA GLN A 15 -5.86 -20.55 -2.11
C GLN A 15 -4.52 -21.17 -2.53
N GLY A 16 -3.77 -21.67 -1.55
CA GLY A 16 -2.54 -22.43 -1.76
C GLY A 16 -1.25 -21.62 -1.82
N GLU A 17 -0.12 -22.31 -1.62
CA GLU A 17 1.22 -21.73 -1.61
C GLU A 17 1.53 -20.94 -2.89
N GLY A 18 1.11 -21.44 -4.06
CA GLY A 18 1.37 -20.77 -5.33
C GLY A 18 0.75 -19.36 -5.39
N VAL A 19 -0.47 -19.19 -4.87
CA VAL A 19 -1.12 -17.88 -4.77
C VAL A 19 -0.38 -16.99 -3.78
N PHE A 20 -0.04 -17.53 -2.60
CA PHE A 20 0.73 -16.82 -1.57
C PHE A 20 2.05 -16.26 -2.13
N ARG A 21 2.87 -17.11 -2.78
CA ARG A 21 4.16 -16.71 -3.35
C ARG A 21 4.02 -15.62 -4.41
N ARG A 22 3.02 -15.71 -5.29
CA ARG A 22 2.78 -14.69 -6.33
C ARG A 22 2.34 -13.36 -5.74
N ALA A 23 1.40 -13.40 -4.78
CA ALA A 23 0.88 -12.22 -4.11
C ALA A 23 1.97 -11.51 -3.31
N ALA A 24 2.78 -12.27 -2.57
CA ALA A 24 3.87 -11.71 -1.78
C ALA A 24 5.01 -11.17 -2.66
N ALA A 25 5.36 -11.87 -3.75
CA ALA A 25 6.30 -11.35 -4.73
C ALA A 25 5.81 -10.04 -5.39
N ALA A 26 4.50 -9.86 -5.56
CA ALA A 26 3.92 -8.61 -6.06
C ALA A 26 4.07 -7.46 -5.05
N LEU A 27 3.92 -7.72 -3.74
CA LEU A 27 4.27 -6.74 -2.71
C LEU A 27 5.76 -6.38 -2.74
N GLY A 28 6.63 -7.39 -2.85
CA GLY A 28 8.08 -7.18 -2.93
C GLY A 28 8.53 -6.37 -4.15
N ARG A 29 7.75 -6.34 -5.24
CA ARG A 29 8.02 -5.52 -6.44
C ARG A 29 7.31 -4.18 -6.47
N TRP A 30 6.61 -3.84 -5.39
CA TRP A 30 5.78 -2.64 -5.28
C TRP A 30 4.62 -2.58 -6.29
N ASP A 31 4.07 -3.72 -6.71
CA ASP A 31 3.01 -3.76 -7.74
C ASP A 31 1.74 -3.03 -7.26
N THR A 32 1.50 -2.96 -5.95
CA THR A 32 0.44 -2.14 -5.31
C THR A 32 0.57 -0.67 -5.70
N HIS A 33 1.79 -0.14 -5.73
CA HIS A 33 2.12 1.24 -6.05
C HIS A 33 2.61 1.38 -7.49
N ARG A 34 2.27 0.46 -8.40
CA ARG A 34 2.74 0.49 -9.80
C ARG A 34 1.57 0.71 -10.76
N SER A 35 1.13 1.95 -10.89
CA SER A 35 0.08 2.35 -11.83
C SER A 35 0.42 3.64 -12.58
N TRP A 36 -0.46 4.05 -13.51
CA TRP A 36 -0.27 5.31 -14.22
C TRP A 36 -0.36 6.54 -13.31
N TRP A 37 -1.06 6.44 -12.18
CA TRP A 37 -1.35 7.58 -11.29
C TRP A 37 -0.71 7.47 -9.91
N LEU A 38 -0.24 6.28 -9.53
CA LEU A 38 0.38 6.00 -8.24
C LEU A 38 1.69 5.25 -8.53
N ARG A 39 2.81 5.80 -8.06
CA ARG A 39 4.17 5.28 -8.24
C ARG A 39 4.92 5.37 -6.92
N VAL A 40 5.83 4.43 -6.68
CA VAL A 40 6.82 4.52 -5.59
C VAL A 40 8.22 4.65 -6.17
N TYR A 41 9.12 5.30 -5.44
CA TYR A 41 10.55 5.40 -5.77
C TYR A 41 11.41 5.32 -4.51
N PRO A 42 12.56 4.61 -4.51
CA PRO A 42 12.96 3.62 -5.52
C PRO A 42 11.96 2.45 -5.57
N ALA A 43 11.88 1.77 -6.71
CA ALA A 43 10.94 0.66 -6.96
C ALA A 43 11.62 -0.58 -7.56
N ASP A 44 12.94 -0.52 -7.69
CA ASP A 44 13.85 -1.55 -8.18
C ASP A 44 14.32 -2.48 -7.05
N GLU A 45 14.20 -2.04 -5.80
CA GLU A 45 14.55 -2.82 -4.61
C GLU A 45 13.29 -3.17 -3.80
N PRO A 46 13.24 -4.37 -3.19
CA PRO A 46 12.14 -4.72 -2.30
C PRO A 46 12.11 -3.82 -1.06
N PRO A 47 10.94 -3.68 -0.39
CA PRO A 47 10.84 -2.95 0.87
C PRO A 47 11.84 -3.49 1.90
N THR A 48 12.64 -2.60 2.49
CA THR A 48 13.59 -2.93 3.56
C THR A 48 13.45 -1.97 4.74
N PRO A 49 13.57 -2.42 6.00
CA PRO A 49 13.45 -1.52 7.14
C PRO A 49 14.46 -0.38 7.08
N GLY A 50 13.99 0.85 7.29
CA GLY A 50 14.78 2.07 7.19
C GLY A 50 14.81 2.70 5.79
N GLN A 51 14.39 1.98 4.74
CA GLN A 51 14.31 2.51 3.37
C GLN A 51 13.36 3.69 3.30
N THR A 52 13.84 4.81 2.74
CA THR A 52 12.99 5.97 2.45
C THR A 52 12.42 5.80 1.06
N VAL A 53 11.11 5.94 0.93
CA VAL A 53 10.39 5.83 -0.34
C VAL A 53 9.61 7.10 -0.61
N VAL A 54 9.39 7.40 -1.88
CA VAL A 54 8.57 8.52 -2.35
C VAL A 54 7.36 7.97 -3.06
N ILE A 55 6.18 8.18 -2.49
CA ILE A 55 4.90 7.89 -3.13
C ILE A 55 4.49 9.10 -3.97
N GLN A 56 4.48 8.90 -5.28
CA GLN A 56 4.09 9.91 -6.25
C GLN A 56 2.65 9.67 -6.73
N VAL A 57 1.82 10.71 -6.62
CA VAL A 57 0.43 10.72 -7.08
C VAL A 57 0.28 11.71 -8.24
N GLN A 58 -0.13 11.22 -9.41
CA GLN A 58 -0.41 12.05 -10.58
C GLN A 58 -1.84 12.60 -10.52
N ALA A 59 -2.00 13.90 -10.74
CA ALA A 59 -3.31 14.56 -10.69
C ALA A 59 -4.23 14.15 -11.86
N GLY A 60 -3.66 13.71 -12.98
CA GLY A 60 -4.41 13.29 -14.17
C GLY A 60 -3.49 12.63 -15.21
N ARG A 61 -4.05 11.82 -16.11
CA ARG A 61 -3.26 11.00 -17.05
C ARG A 61 -2.38 11.82 -17.99
N PHE A 62 -2.82 13.04 -18.31
CA PHE A 62 -2.11 14.00 -19.16
C PHE A 62 -1.67 15.25 -18.39
N SER A 63 -1.81 15.24 -17.06
CA SER A 63 -1.41 16.38 -16.24
C SER A 63 0.08 16.30 -15.95
N PRO A 64 0.83 17.41 -16.06
CA PRO A 64 2.21 17.46 -15.57
C PRO A 64 2.29 17.58 -14.04
N LEU A 65 1.16 17.79 -13.36
CA LEU A 65 1.12 17.97 -11.91
C LEU A 65 1.13 16.62 -11.18
N ALA A 66 2.13 16.46 -10.32
CA ALA A 66 2.27 15.34 -9.40
C ALA A 66 2.48 15.83 -7.98
N LEU A 67 1.91 15.10 -7.02
CA LEU A 67 2.24 15.22 -5.60
C LEU A 67 3.25 14.14 -5.25
N ALA A 68 4.17 14.45 -4.34
CA ALA A 68 5.17 13.52 -3.85
C ALA A 68 5.12 13.51 -2.32
N PHE A 69 5.14 12.30 -1.78
CA PHE A 69 4.97 12.02 -0.37
C PHE A 69 6.14 11.15 0.08
N CYS A 70 6.88 11.59 1.09
CA CYS A 70 8.02 10.85 1.59
C CYS A 70 7.60 9.99 2.78
N ASP A 71 7.91 8.71 2.71
CA ASP A 71 7.62 7.70 3.72
C ASP A 71 8.88 6.92 4.05
N ARG A 72 8.89 6.24 5.19
CA ARG A 72 9.96 5.33 5.59
C ARG A 72 9.37 3.97 5.89
N VAL A 73 9.91 2.92 5.27
CA VAL A 73 9.61 1.54 5.64
C VAL A 73 10.10 1.33 7.07
N THR A 74 9.18 1.04 7.98
CA THR A 74 9.48 0.87 9.40
C THR A 74 9.63 -0.59 9.78
N ASP A 75 8.94 -1.49 9.06
CA ASP A 75 8.87 -2.91 9.38
C ASP A 75 8.66 -3.75 8.12
N VAL A 76 9.21 -4.96 8.13
CA VAL A 76 9.05 -5.96 7.07
C VAL A 76 8.82 -7.31 7.73
N ILE A 77 7.78 -8.01 7.29
CA ILE A 77 7.43 -9.35 7.74
C ILE A 77 7.87 -10.31 6.63
N ASP A 78 8.74 -11.24 6.98
CA ASP A 78 9.21 -12.32 6.11
C ASP A 78 9.14 -13.67 6.84
N GLU A 79 7.94 -14.21 6.93
CA GLU A 79 7.65 -15.50 7.55
C GLU A 79 7.13 -16.49 6.49
N PRO A 80 7.24 -17.82 6.72
CA PRO A 80 6.87 -18.83 5.73
C PRO A 80 5.43 -18.74 5.19
N ARG A 81 4.51 -18.14 5.96
CA ARG A 81 3.09 -18.00 5.60
C ARG A 81 2.57 -16.56 5.73
N ARG A 82 3.46 -15.59 6.02
CA ARG A 82 3.09 -14.19 6.22
C ARG A 82 4.19 -13.32 5.62
N GLN A 83 3.86 -12.48 4.66
CA GLN A 83 4.82 -11.57 4.04
C GLN A 83 4.21 -10.19 3.82
N GLY A 84 4.94 -9.14 4.17
CA GLY A 84 4.41 -7.80 4.14
C GLY A 84 5.39 -6.73 4.57
N PHE A 85 4.94 -5.48 4.56
CA PHE A 85 5.73 -4.35 5.04
C PHE A 85 4.82 -3.25 5.57
N THR A 86 5.39 -2.39 6.40
CA THR A 86 4.76 -1.15 6.89
C THR A 86 5.66 0.02 6.55
N TYR A 87 5.09 1.11 6.04
CA TYR A 87 5.77 2.39 6.02
C TYR A 87 5.01 3.44 6.84
N ALA A 88 5.74 4.45 7.30
CA ALA A 88 5.20 5.58 8.02
C ALA A 88 5.60 6.90 7.36
N THR A 89 4.71 7.89 7.43
CA THR A 89 4.94 9.19 6.79
C THR A 89 6.06 9.95 7.49
N LEU A 90 6.91 10.62 6.71
CA LEU A 90 7.99 11.46 7.21
C LEU A 90 7.53 12.91 7.47
N PRO A 91 8.27 13.68 8.31
CA PRO A 91 7.98 15.10 8.51
C PRO A 91 7.91 15.88 7.20
N GLY A 92 6.89 16.73 7.07
CA GLY A 92 6.58 17.45 5.82
C GLY A 92 5.42 16.82 5.03
N HIS A 93 5.03 15.58 5.35
CA HIS A 93 3.84 14.96 4.81
C HIS A 93 2.55 15.65 5.33
N PRO A 94 1.55 15.94 4.47
CA PRO A 94 0.28 16.55 4.90
C PRO A 94 -0.46 15.71 5.94
N GLU A 95 -0.31 14.39 5.88
CA GLU A 95 -0.84 13.43 6.85
C GLU A 95 0.26 12.81 7.70
N ARG A 96 -0.03 12.50 8.97
CA ARG A 96 0.84 11.74 9.86
C ARG A 96 0.23 10.37 10.07
N GLY A 97 0.93 9.32 9.67
CA GLY A 97 0.32 7.99 9.70
C GLY A 97 1.29 6.86 9.34
N ALA A 98 0.74 5.65 9.37
CA ALA A 98 1.41 4.45 8.90
C ALA A 98 0.43 3.60 8.10
N GLU A 99 0.94 2.92 7.07
CA GLU A 99 0.19 2.01 6.23
C GLU A 99 0.95 0.68 6.11
N ALA A 100 0.23 -0.40 6.39
CA ALA A 100 0.72 -1.77 6.41
C ALA A 100 0.04 -2.59 5.30
N PHE A 101 0.84 -3.42 4.65
CA PHE A 101 0.45 -4.32 3.56
C PHE A 101 0.89 -5.72 3.94
N LEU A 102 -0.04 -6.66 4.00
CA LEU A 102 0.24 -8.00 4.50
C LEU A 102 -0.48 -9.06 3.68
N ILE A 103 0.27 -10.06 3.20
CA ILE A 103 -0.25 -11.31 2.67
C ILE A 103 -0.16 -12.38 3.75
N GLU A 104 -1.24 -13.08 4.03
CA GLU A 104 -1.28 -14.19 4.98
C GLU A 104 -1.80 -15.44 4.27
N TRP A 105 -1.23 -16.60 4.59
CA TRP A 105 -1.68 -17.91 4.13
C TRP A 105 -2.15 -18.73 5.34
N ASP A 106 -3.46 -18.81 5.51
CA ASP A 106 -4.10 -19.42 6.68
C ASP A 106 -4.08 -20.94 6.62
N ALA A 107 -4.23 -21.60 7.77
CA ALA A 107 -4.14 -23.06 7.90
C ALA A 107 -5.18 -23.83 7.07
N ASP A 108 -6.30 -23.19 6.74
CA ASP A 108 -7.35 -23.73 5.88
C ASP A 108 -7.11 -23.48 4.37
N ASP A 109 -5.90 -23.07 4.02
CA ASP A 109 -5.39 -22.84 2.67
C ASP A 109 -5.81 -21.54 1.99
N ARG A 110 -6.63 -20.71 2.63
CA ARG A 110 -6.94 -19.34 2.18
C ARG A 110 -5.71 -18.45 2.19
N VAL A 111 -5.57 -17.64 1.15
CA VAL A 111 -4.59 -16.56 1.05
C VAL A 111 -5.33 -15.23 1.09
N THR A 112 -5.00 -14.39 2.06
CA THR A 112 -5.62 -13.08 2.24
C THR A 112 -4.61 -11.96 2.01
N PHE A 113 -5.12 -10.80 1.61
CA PHE A 113 -4.39 -9.56 1.55
C PHE A 113 -5.07 -8.52 2.43
N THR A 114 -4.28 -7.97 3.33
CA THR A 114 -4.70 -6.96 4.29
C THR A 114 -4.00 -5.64 4.00
N VAL A 115 -4.79 -4.57 3.89
CA VAL A 115 -4.31 -3.18 3.89
C VAL A 115 -4.84 -2.51 5.14
N ARG A 116 -3.93 -2.03 5.99
CA ARG A 116 -4.27 -1.31 7.21
C ARG A 116 -3.56 0.03 7.24
N ALA A 117 -4.31 1.13 7.30
CA ALA A 117 -3.75 2.48 7.41
C ALA A 117 -4.31 3.21 8.62
N VAL A 118 -3.45 3.91 9.36
CA VAL A 118 -3.86 4.86 10.39
C VAL A 118 -3.30 6.21 9.99
N SER A 119 -4.16 7.21 9.82
CA SER A 119 -3.73 8.56 9.45
C SER A 119 -4.39 9.64 10.31
N GLN A 120 -3.64 10.72 10.55
CA GLN A 120 -4.11 11.93 11.20
C GLN A 120 -3.69 13.15 10.39
N PRO A 121 -4.51 14.22 10.30
CA PRO A 121 -4.10 15.44 9.62
C PRO A 121 -2.85 16.04 10.26
N GLY A 122 -1.81 16.29 9.47
CA GLY A 122 -0.59 16.97 9.92
C GLY A 122 -0.81 18.46 10.15
N TRP A 123 -1.73 19.09 9.41
CA TRP A 123 -2.08 20.52 9.52
C TRP A 123 -3.59 20.74 9.64
N SER A 124 -3.99 21.74 10.43
CA SER A 124 -5.40 22.12 10.63
C SER A 124 -6.09 22.63 9.36
N LEU A 125 -5.34 23.22 8.43
CA LEU A 125 -5.84 23.74 7.15
C LEU A 125 -6.29 22.63 6.18
N LEU A 126 -5.86 21.38 6.38
CA LEU A 126 -6.23 20.26 5.52
C LEU A 126 -7.69 19.82 5.67
N ARG A 127 -8.42 20.39 6.64
CA ARG A 127 -9.86 20.13 6.83
C ARG A 127 -10.69 20.37 5.56
N LEU A 128 -10.30 21.36 4.74
CA LEU A 128 -10.99 21.70 3.49
C LEU A 128 -10.73 20.70 2.36
N VAL A 129 -9.60 19.99 2.38
CA VAL A 129 -9.23 19.00 1.36
C VAL A 129 -9.50 17.55 1.80
N ARG A 130 -10.04 17.33 3.01
CA ARG A 130 -10.35 15.99 3.54
C ARG A 130 -11.17 15.11 2.59
N PRO A 131 -12.25 15.60 1.94
CA PRO A 131 -12.99 14.74 1.01
C PRO A 131 -12.13 14.26 -0.17
N ALA A 132 -11.24 15.12 -0.67
CA ALA A 132 -10.32 14.76 -1.74
C ALA A 132 -9.27 13.75 -1.28
N LEU A 133 -8.74 13.91 -0.05
CA LEU A 133 -7.81 12.95 0.56
C LEU A 133 -8.47 11.58 0.79
N ALA A 134 -9.69 11.55 1.33
CA ALA A 134 -10.45 10.32 1.51
C ALA A 134 -10.76 9.62 0.18
N TRP A 135 -11.10 10.39 -0.87
CA TRP A 135 -11.27 9.85 -2.21
C TRP A 135 -9.96 9.25 -2.76
N LEU A 136 -8.84 9.94 -2.55
CA LEU A 136 -7.52 9.49 -2.99
C LEU A 136 -7.10 8.20 -2.27
N GLN A 137 -7.29 8.15 -0.95
CA GLN A 137 -7.05 6.96 -0.13
C GLN A 137 -7.90 5.78 -0.63
N GLY A 138 -9.21 5.95 -0.79
CA GLY A 138 -10.07 4.88 -1.32
C GLY A 138 -9.69 4.45 -2.74
N ARG A 139 -9.18 5.36 -3.57
CA ARG A 139 -8.67 5.04 -4.91
C ARG A 139 -7.36 4.24 -4.84
N ALA A 140 -6.47 4.58 -3.90
CA ALA A 140 -5.22 3.86 -3.64
C ALA A 140 -5.51 2.45 -3.13
N THR A 141 -6.38 2.30 -2.12
CA THR A 141 -6.81 1.00 -1.60
C THR A 141 -7.35 0.11 -2.72
N ARG A 142 -8.26 0.61 -3.57
CA ARG A 142 -8.76 -0.16 -4.72
C ARG A 142 -7.65 -0.55 -5.71
N GLN A 143 -6.65 0.30 -5.91
CA GLN A 143 -5.51 -0.02 -6.76
C GLN A 143 -4.66 -1.14 -6.15
N TYR A 144 -4.41 -1.10 -4.83
CA TYR A 144 -3.67 -2.14 -4.11
C TYR A 144 -4.36 -3.50 -4.24
N LEU A 145 -5.65 -3.55 -3.92
CA LEU A 145 -6.45 -4.78 -4.02
C LEU A 145 -6.43 -5.36 -5.43
N ARG A 146 -6.57 -4.51 -6.46
CA ARG A 146 -6.52 -4.93 -7.87
C ARG A 146 -5.15 -5.46 -8.29
N ALA A 147 -4.07 -4.83 -7.82
CA ALA A 147 -2.71 -5.27 -8.16
C ALA A 147 -2.44 -6.68 -7.63
N ILE A 148 -2.77 -6.92 -6.36
CA ILE A 148 -2.59 -8.23 -5.73
C ILE A 148 -3.52 -9.27 -6.33
N ALA A 149 -4.80 -8.96 -6.55
CA ALA A 149 -5.74 -9.89 -7.17
C ALA A 149 -5.27 -10.35 -8.57
N ARG A 150 -4.68 -9.44 -9.37
CA ARG A 150 -4.11 -9.81 -10.68
C ARG A 150 -2.89 -10.70 -10.54
N ALA A 151 -1.98 -10.39 -9.63
CA ALA A 151 -0.79 -11.20 -9.40
C ALA A 151 -1.14 -12.60 -8.88
N ALA A 152 -2.15 -12.71 -8.01
CA ALA A 152 -2.65 -13.96 -7.49
C ALA A 152 -3.19 -14.89 -8.59
N VAL A 153 -3.88 -14.35 -9.60
CA VAL A 153 -4.51 -15.12 -10.69
C VAL A 153 -3.55 -15.45 -11.83
N ALA A 154 -2.46 -14.72 -12.02
CA ALA A 154 -1.51 -14.95 -13.11
C ALA A 154 -0.88 -16.36 -13.03
N GLN A 155 -1.44 -17.30 -13.80
CA GLN A 155 -0.76 -18.54 -14.16
C GLN A 155 0.30 -18.19 -15.22
N ASN A 156 1.50 -18.74 -15.05
CA ASN A 156 2.61 -18.60 -15.99
C ASN A 156 2.12 -18.74 -17.44
N ALA A 157 2.31 -17.67 -18.23
CA ALA A 157 2.43 -17.80 -19.68
C ALA A 157 3.80 -18.38 -20.02
#